data_AF-A0A4Z0HF17-F1
#
_entry.id   AF-A0A4Z0HF17-F1
#
_cell.length_a   1.000
_cell.length_b   1.000
_cell.length_c   1.000
_cell.angle_alpha   90.00
_cell.angle_beta   90.00
_cell.angle_gamma   90.00
#
_symmetry.space_group_name_H-M   'P 1'
#
loop_
_entity.id
_entity.type
_entity.pdbx_description
1 polymer ?
#
loop_
_entity_poly.entity_id
_entity_poly.type
_entity_poly.pdbx_seq_one_letter_code
_entity_poly.pdbx_strand_id
1 'polypeptide(L)'
;MTTLLVHDTTTPWHPTDPALDVTVGTGTLLDREVAVNRLRYDGGPAAAAEFAPAAPLDLTDWEELRLWIRADPPAHGTPQLPFYLALSYTDAQDSQGSEHRWFIPVNDADTWEHCPIGIGDDRRGAITRFRLETIGGTPFTAEVYQLRAVREEMLGDIERALVDALSGLRPPGLDRVPLLVSAAPGDQTVEPAYASGFAPGNRILLQGGQGPDEEHDVVQVTNGSLPGRTRLAFAADSPVRGGFPAGGSSVSVTVPVELAASDSATGRAVPRVEVSGTEVREDADRSGYARQRDSFRPSGPLTVCAVRPPARAYTADYRITVAGTDPGQRTAIHNGVLSRLSNDRPLWIDDMPAPVWMLPVPWWQECQETGPGPVRIRVGSRMQTGPREVLPLVRRSEVRAGRPDTPEDDEGMAPRP
;
A
#
# COMPACT_ATOMS: atom_id res chain seq x y z
N MET A 1 -0.59 4.62 -11.63
CA MET A 1 -1.04 4.15 -10.30
C MET A 1 -1.70 2.81 -10.53
N THR A 2 -1.30 1.79 -9.79
CA THR A 2 -1.83 0.41 -9.97
C THR A 2 -2.92 0.08 -8.96
N THR A 3 -2.97 0.85 -7.87
CA THR A 3 -3.96 0.72 -6.81
C THR A 3 -4.62 2.06 -6.54
N LEU A 4 -5.94 2.05 -6.42
CA LEU A 4 -6.76 3.19 -6.05
C LEU A 4 -7.54 2.82 -4.78
N LEU A 5 -7.45 3.65 -3.75
CA LEU A 5 -8.29 3.52 -2.56
C LEU A 5 -9.71 4.02 -2.90
N VAL A 6 -10.68 3.11 -2.90
CA VAL A 6 -12.10 3.42 -3.15
C VAL A 6 -12.78 3.84 -1.85
N HIS A 7 -12.47 3.14 -0.74
CA HIS A 7 -13.01 3.42 0.57
C HIS A 7 -11.98 3.08 1.67
N ASP A 8 -11.71 4.00 2.59
CA ASP A 8 -10.62 3.91 3.57
C ASP A 8 -11.01 3.28 4.92
N THR A 9 -12.31 3.04 5.14
CA THR A 9 -12.92 2.52 6.37
C THR A 9 -12.69 3.35 7.63
N THR A 10 -12.19 4.58 7.50
CA THR A 10 -12.19 5.58 8.57
C THR A 10 -13.54 6.30 8.67
N THR A 11 -14.31 6.28 7.58
CA THR A 11 -15.69 6.73 7.50
C THR A 11 -16.63 5.52 7.50
N PRO A 12 -17.74 5.52 8.24
CA PRO A 12 -18.69 4.41 8.20
C PRO A 12 -19.46 4.39 6.89
N TRP A 13 -19.84 3.19 6.43
CA TRP A 13 -20.91 3.08 5.44
C TRP A 13 -22.21 3.53 6.10
N HIS A 14 -23.07 4.21 5.36
CA HIS A 14 -24.32 4.74 5.89
C HIS A 14 -25.43 3.70 5.80
N PRO A 15 -25.98 3.20 6.92
CA PRO A 15 -27.11 2.29 6.90
C PRO A 15 -28.30 2.91 6.17
N THR A 16 -28.89 2.16 5.25
CA THR A 16 -30.16 2.50 4.59
C THR A 16 -31.36 1.83 5.25
N ASP A 17 -31.10 0.85 6.14
CA ASP A 17 -32.09 0.11 6.91
C ASP A 17 -31.60 -0.05 8.36
N PRO A 18 -32.43 0.20 9.38
CA PRO A 18 -32.03 0.08 10.79
C PRO A 18 -31.69 -1.34 11.24
N ALA A 19 -32.02 -2.39 10.46
CA ALA A 19 -31.66 -3.76 10.79
C ALA A 19 -30.15 -4.05 10.62
N LEU A 20 -29.42 -3.21 9.88
CA LEU A 20 -27.96 -3.30 9.74
C LEU A 20 -27.29 -2.12 10.45
N ASP A 21 -26.65 -2.40 11.59
CA ASP A 21 -25.83 -1.42 12.29
C ASP A 21 -24.41 -1.38 11.69
N VAL A 22 -23.88 -0.17 11.49
CA VAL A 22 -22.52 0.03 10.94
C VAL A 22 -21.80 1.05 11.78
N THR A 23 -20.65 0.65 12.32
CA THR A 23 -19.80 1.49 13.16
C THR A 23 -18.36 1.46 12.68
N VAL A 24 -17.62 2.54 12.92
CA VAL A 24 -16.15 2.53 12.77
C VAL A 24 -15.54 1.99 14.06
N GLY A 25 -14.62 1.04 13.93
CA GLY A 25 -13.86 0.49 15.04
C GLY A 25 -12.40 0.29 14.68
N THR A 26 -11.65 -0.34 15.58
CA THR A 26 -10.31 -0.83 15.31
C THR A 26 -10.32 -2.36 15.27
N GLY A 27 -9.56 -2.93 14.34
CA GLY A 27 -9.31 -4.35 14.21
C GLY A 27 -7.80 -4.62 14.12
N THR A 28 -7.42 -5.88 14.29
CA THR A 28 -6.03 -6.32 14.07
C THR A 28 -5.99 -7.15 12.79
N LEU A 29 -5.42 -6.60 11.72
CA LEU A 29 -5.19 -7.30 10.45
C LEU A 29 -3.70 -7.63 10.37
N LEU A 30 -3.33 -8.92 10.41
CA LEU A 30 -1.95 -9.38 10.26
C LEU A 30 -0.97 -8.59 11.17
N ASP A 31 -1.26 -8.56 12.48
CA ASP A 31 -0.54 -7.82 13.52
C ASP A 31 -0.52 -6.29 13.41
N ARG A 32 -1.29 -5.71 12.49
CA ARG A 32 -1.45 -4.26 12.35
C ARG A 32 -2.81 -3.82 12.89
N GLU A 33 -2.80 -2.81 13.75
CA GLU A 33 -4.03 -2.11 14.11
C GLU A 33 -4.51 -1.30 12.89
N VAL A 34 -5.76 -1.54 12.49
CA VAL A 34 -6.39 -0.92 11.33
C VAL A 34 -7.78 -0.40 11.68
N ALA A 35 -8.21 0.67 11.01
CA ALA A 35 -9.60 1.16 11.10
C ALA A 35 -10.51 0.25 10.26
N VAL A 36 -11.56 -0.28 10.87
CA VAL A 36 -12.50 -1.21 10.21
C VAL A 36 -13.91 -0.67 10.31
N ASN A 37 -14.73 -1.01 9.32
CA ASN A 37 -16.18 -0.90 9.48
C ASN A 37 -16.72 -2.21 10.03
N ARG A 38 -17.31 -2.14 11.22
CA ARG A 38 -18.00 -3.26 11.86
C ARG A 38 -19.48 -3.19 11.49
N LEU A 39 -19.92 -4.19 10.74
CA LEU A 39 -21.30 -4.43 10.35
C LEU A 39 -21.92 -5.43 11.34
N ARG A 40 -23.08 -5.11 11.90
CA ARG A 40 -23.85 -6.03 12.74
C ARG A 40 -25.27 -6.15 12.19
N TYR A 41 -25.69 -7.38 11.95
CA TYR A 41 -27.02 -7.71 11.49
C TYR A 41 -27.62 -8.78 12.41
N ASP A 42 -28.68 -8.45 13.14
CA ASP A 42 -29.32 -9.36 14.10
C ASP A 42 -30.34 -10.31 13.43
N GLY A 43 -30.39 -10.34 12.10
CA GLY A 43 -31.35 -11.11 11.29
C GLY A 43 -32.62 -10.35 10.94
N GLY A 44 -33.37 -10.84 9.96
CA GLY A 44 -34.64 -10.23 9.53
C GLY A 44 -34.77 -10.02 8.01
N PRO A 45 -35.44 -8.93 7.57
CA PRO A 45 -35.53 -8.57 6.16
C PRO A 45 -34.18 -8.06 5.63
N ALA A 46 -33.99 -8.13 4.31
CA ALA A 46 -32.79 -7.63 3.66
C ALA A 46 -32.53 -6.15 4.03
N ALA A 47 -31.31 -5.87 4.45
CA ALA A 47 -30.84 -4.57 4.89
C ALA A 47 -29.59 -4.19 4.11
N ALA A 48 -29.21 -2.91 4.11
CA ALA A 48 -28.02 -2.50 3.40
C ALA A 48 -27.40 -1.23 3.98
N ALA A 49 -26.11 -1.04 3.71
CA ALA A 49 -25.39 0.18 3.94
C ALA A 49 -24.76 0.68 2.64
N GLU A 50 -24.66 2.00 2.49
CA GLU A 50 -24.20 2.64 1.26
C GLU A 50 -23.01 3.56 1.51
N PHE A 51 -22.17 3.67 0.50
CA PHE A 51 -21.11 4.66 0.40
C PHE A 51 -21.22 5.38 -0.94
N ALA A 52 -21.13 6.70 -0.93
CA ALA A 52 -21.06 7.52 -2.12
C ALA A 52 -19.71 8.25 -2.17
N PRO A 53 -18.87 8.03 -3.20
CA PRO A 53 -17.64 8.79 -3.36
C PRO A 53 -17.96 10.28 -3.59
N ALA A 54 -17.01 11.16 -3.22
CA ALA A 54 -17.18 12.62 -3.33
C ALA A 54 -17.38 13.11 -4.78
N ALA A 55 -16.89 12.33 -5.75
CA ALA A 55 -17.13 12.51 -7.18
C ALA A 55 -17.28 11.13 -7.83
N PRO A 56 -17.92 11.02 -9.01
CA PRO A 56 -17.99 9.77 -9.74
C PRO A 56 -16.59 9.18 -9.97
N LEU A 57 -16.42 7.90 -9.65
CA LEU A 57 -15.16 7.18 -9.82
C LEU A 57 -15.14 6.50 -11.19
N ASP A 58 -14.13 6.82 -11.99
CA ASP A 58 -13.80 6.03 -13.19
C ASP A 58 -12.88 4.89 -12.77
N LEU A 59 -13.36 3.65 -12.90
CA LEU A 59 -12.60 2.42 -12.65
C LEU A 59 -12.30 1.63 -13.94
N THR A 60 -12.37 2.25 -15.13
CA THR A 60 -12.18 1.56 -16.41
C THR A 60 -10.81 0.89 -16.54
N ASP A 61 -9.76 1.53 -16.04
CA ASP A 61 -8.38 1.02 -16.07
C ASP A 61 -8.07 -0.05 -15.02
N TRP A 62 -9.04 -0.42 -14.18
CA TRP A 62 -8.87 -1.40 -13.09
C TRP A 62 -9.64 -2.68 -13.40
N GLU A 63 -9.07 -3.81 -12.99
CA GLU A 63 -9.57 -5.14 -13.33
C GLU A 63 -10.27 -5.83 -12.15
N GLU A 64 -9.94 -5.39 -10.94
CA GLU A 64 -10.33 -6.05 -9.69
C GLU A 64 -10.68 -5.04 -8.58
N LEU A 65 -11.67 -5.37 -7.76
CA LEU A 65 -11.87 -4.79 -6.44
C LEU A 65 -11.33 -5.74 -5.36
N ARG A 66 -10.72 -5.19 -4.32
CA ARG A 66 -10.18 -5.92 -3.17
C ARG A 66 -10.72 -5.34 -1.88
N LEU A 67 -11.11 -6.22 -0.97
CA LEU A 67 -11.40 -5.89 0.42
C LEU A 67 -10.92 -7.02 1.33
N TRP A 68 -10.67 -6.69 2.59
CA TRP A 68 -10.48 -7.67 3.64
C TRP A 68 -11.78 -7.81 4.45
N ILE A 69 -12.15 -9.04 4.78
CA ILE A 69 -13.31 -9.33 5.63
C ILE A 69 -12.94 -10.32 6.74
N ARG A 70 -13.49 -10.12 7.94
CA ARG A 70 -13.50 -11.08 9.03
C ARG A 70 -14.90 -11.15 9.61
N ALA A 71 -15.47 -12.33 9.81
CA ALA A 71 -16.83 -12.43 10.31
C ALA A 71 -17.05 -13.68 11.17
N ASP A 72 -18.09 -13.66 12.01
CA ASP A 72 -18.37 -14.72 13.00
C ASP A 72 -18.86 -16.04 12.37
N PRO A 73 -19.90 -16.11 11.48
CA PRO A 73 -20.18 -17.34 10.77
C PRO A 73 -19.46 -17.38 9.42
N PRO A 74 -19.02 -18.58 8.99
CA PRO A 74 -18.59 -18.79 7.62
C PRO A 74 -19.79 -18.75 6.67
N ALA A 75 -19.54 -18.34 5.43
CA ALA A 75 -20.48 -18.22 4.34
C ALA A 75 -19.80 -18.41 2.98
N HIS A 76 -19.63 -19.66 2.58
CA HIS A 76 -18.97 -20.00 1.32
C HIS A 76 -19.97 -20.40 0.21
N GLY A 77 -21.27 -20.15 0.41
CA GLY A 77 -22.32 -20.31 -0.60
C GLY A 77 -22.90 -21.73 -0.73
N THR A 78 -22.59 -22.66 0.18
CA THR A 78 -23.29 -23.95 0.20
C THR A 78 -24.67 -23.82 0.83
N PRO A 79 -25.56 -24.82 0.65
CA PRO A 79 -26.85 -24.82 1.34
C PRO A 79 -26.74 -24.75 2.87
N GLN A 80 -25.65 -25.25 3.45
CA GLN A 80 -25.41 -25.22 4.89
C GLN A 80 -24.81 -23.90 5.36
N LEU A 81 -24.01 -23.24 4.51
CA LEU A 81 -23.32 -21.98 4.79
C LEU A 81 -23.57 -21.00 3.64
N PRO A 82 -24.81 -20.50 3.49
CA PRO A 82 -25.17 -19.61 2.40
C PRO A 82 -24.46 -18.26 2.55
N PHE A 83 -24.26 -17.56 1.44
CA PHE A 83 -23.81 -16.17 1.48
C PHE A 83 -24.82 -15.31 2.26
N TYR A 84 -24.32 -14.42 3.12
CA TYR A 84 -25.12 -13.45 3.86
C TYR A 84 -24.79 -11.99 3.54
N LEU A 85 -23.76 -11.73 2.70
CA LEU A 85 -23.33 -10.39 2.35
C LEU A 85 -23.02 -10.29 0.85
N ALA A 86 -23.44 -9.19 0.23
CA ALA A 86 -23.08 -8.82 -1.14
C ALA A 86 -22.45 -7.43 -1.18
N LEU A 87 -21.49 -7.23 -2.08
CA LEU A 87 -21.05 -5.93 -2.56
C LEU A 87 -21.74 -5.63 -3.89
N SER A 88 -22.21 -4.40 -4.07
CA SER A 88 -22.64 -3.90 -5.37
C SER A 88 -22.20 -2.46 -5.58
N TYR A 89 -22.31 -2.00 -6.83
CA TYR A 89 -22.16 -0.58 -7.16
C TYR A 89 -23.16 -0.12 -8.21
N THR A 90 -23.28 1.20 -8.38
CA THR A 90 -24.09 1.83 -9.42
C THR A 90 -23.24 2.79 -10.25
N ASP A 91 -23.22 2.59 -11.56
CA ASP A 91 -22.62 3.50 -12.53
C ASP A 91 -23.65 4.53 -13.01
N ALA A 92 -23.22 5.78 -13.22
CA ALA A 92 -24.09 6.87 -13.66
C ALA A 92 -24.78 6.59 -15.02
N GLN A 93 -24.18 5.72 -15.83
CA GLN A 93 -24.70 5.33 -17.14
C GLN A 93 -25.50 4.02 -17.10
N ASP A 94 -25.77 3.46 -15.92
CA ASP A 94 -26.54 2.24 -15.83
C ASP A 94 -27.97 2.42 -16.33
N SER A 95 -28.39 1.46 -17.15
CA SER A 95 -29.80 1.30 -17.50
C SER A 95 -30.56 0.72 -16.31
N GLN A 96 -31.86 0.96 -16.27
CA GLN A 96 -32.72 0.31 -15.28
C GLN A 96 -32.55 -1.21 -15.35
N GLY A 97 -32.16 -1.84 -14.23
CA GLY A 97 -31.93 -3.28 -14.13
C GLY A 97 -30.51 -3.74 -14.42
N SER A 98 -29.55 -2.84 -14.68
CA SER A 98 -28.12 -3.19 -14.58
C SER A 98 -27.82 -3.69 -13.17
N GLU A 99 -27.17 -4.86 -13.05
CA GLU A 99 -26.79 -5.43 -11.77
C GLU A 99 -25.27 -5.66 -11.73
N HIS A 100 -24.57 -4.81 -10.98
CA HIS A 100 -23.16 -4.96 -10.63
C HIS A 100 -23.08 -5.46 -9.19
N ARG A 101 -23.26 -6.77 -8.99
CA ARG A 101 -23.39 -7.38 -7.67
C ARG A 101 -22.56 -8.65 -7.54
N TRP A 102 -21.88 -8.77 -6.40
CA TRP A 102 -21.06 -9.92 -6.03
C TRP A 102 -21.36 -10.37 -4.60
N PHE A 103 -21.48 -11.67 -4.39
CA PHE A 103 -21.54 -12.25 -3.06
C PHE A 103 -20.15 -12.34 -2.46
N ILE A 104 -20.02 -11.96 -1.18
CA ILE A 104 -18.76 -11.98 -0.45
C ILE A 104 -18.65 -13.33 0.27
N PRO A 105 -17.68 -14.19 -0.09
CA PRO A 105 -17.43 -15.41 0.66
C PRO A 105 -16.74 -15.12 2.00
N VAL A 106 -17.05 -15.93 3.00
CA VAL A 106 -16.26 -16.08 4.23
C VAL A 106 -16.03 -17.58 4.43
N ASN A 107 -14.79 -18.05 4.32
CA ASN A 107 -14.49 -19.48 4.36
C ASN A 107 -14.39 -19.99 5.80
N ASP A 108 -13.72 -19.22 6.65
CA ASP A 108 -13.44 -19.53 8.04
C ASP A 108 -14.00 -18.44 8.96
N ALA A 109 -14.58 -18.87 10.08
CA ALA A 109 -15.00 -17.98 11.15
C ALA A 109 -13.82 -17.21 11.74
N ASP A 110 -14.05 -15.94 12.09
CA ASP A 110 -13.14 -15.07 12.85
C ASP A 110 -11.73 -14.92 12.26
N THR A 111 -11.57 -15.21 10.96
CA THR A 111 -10.30 -15.11 10.24
C THR A 111 -10.36 -13.97 9.22
N TRP A 112 -9.28 -13.21 9.09
CA TRP A 112 -9.17 -12.22 8.02
C TRP A 112 -8.93 -12.90 6.68
N GLU A 113 -9.83 -12.63 5.76
CA GLU A 113 -9.78 -13.14 4.40
C GLU A 113 -9.72 -11.99 3.41
N HIS A 114 -8.85 -12.14 2.42
CA HIS A 114 -8.75 -11.21 1.32
C HIS A 114 -9.73 -11.65 0.22
N CYS A 115 -10.66 -10.76 -0.17
CA CYS A 115 -11.70 -11.02 -1.14
C CYS A 115 -11.46 -10.25 -2.44
N PRO A 116 -10.81 -10.86 -3.45
CA PRO A 116 -10.70 -10.29 -4.78
C PRO A 116 -12.01 -10.45 -5.56
N ILE A 117 -12.42 -9.41 -6.28
CA ILE A 117 -13.67 -9.34 -7.04
C ILE A 117 -13.36 -8.84 -8.44
N GLY A 118 -13.50 -9.70 -9.46
CA GLY A 118 -13.31 -9.32 -10.85
C GLY A 118 -14.37 -8.35 -11.35
N ILE A 119 -13.93 -7.18 -11.82
CA ILE A 119 -14.77 -6.11 -12.40
C ILE A 119 -14.40 -5.78 -13.85
N GLY A 120 -13.39 -6.42 -14.42
CA GLY A 120 -12.84 -6.12 -15.76
C GLY A 120 -13.86 -6.11 -16.91
N ASP A 121 -14.93 -6.91 -16.79
CA ASP A 121 -15.99 -7.02 -17.81
C ASP A 121 -17.19 -6.09 -17.56
N ASP A 122 -17.19 -5.33 -16.46
CA ASP A 122 -18.33 -4.49 -16.08
C ASP A 122 -18.21 -3.05 -16.57
N ARG A 123 -19.35 -2.37 -16.74
CA ARG A 123 -19.38 -0.92 -16.92
C ARG A 123 -19.02 -0.24 -15.61
N ARG A 124 -18.00 0.62 -15.64
CA ARG A 124 -17.39 1.18 -14.44
C ARG A 124 -16.73 2.54 -14.67
N GLY A 125 -17.21 3.30 -15.64
CA GLY A 125 -16.61 4.58 -16.04
C GLY A 125 -17.05 5.78 -15.20
N ALA A 126 -18.12 5.63 -14.41
CA ALA A 126 -18.67 6.70 -13.58
C ALA A 126 -19.44 6.14 -12.39
N ILE A 127 -18.77 5.39 -11.51
CA ILE A 127 -19.38 4.81 -10.31
C ILE A 127 -19.75 5.91 -9.32
N THR A 128 -21.03 5.97 -8.94
CA THR A 128 -21.60 7.00 -8.06
C THR A 128 -21.94 6.48 -6.68
N ARG A 129 -21.96 5.15 -6.50
CA ARG A 129 -22.38 4.51 -5.26
C ARG A 129 -21.85 3.09 -5.15
N PHE A 130 -21.45 2.71 -3.95
CA PHE A 130 -21.25 1.32 -3.54
C PHE A 130 -22.28 0.95 -2.48
N ARG A 131 -22.67 -0.32 -2.42
CA ARG A 131 -23.61 -0.85 -1.43
C ARG A 131 -23.15 -2.20 -0.87
N LEU A 132 -23.24 -2.36 0.44
CA LEU A 132 -23.13 -3.64 1.13
C LEU A 132 -24.53 -4.07 1.52
N GLU A 133 -24.96 -5.25 1.06
CA GLU A 133 -26.33 -5.74 1.24
C GLU A 133 -26.35 -7.07 1.97
N THR A 134 -27.23 -7.22 2.94
CA THR A 134 -27.46 -8.51 3.59
C THR A 134 -28.23 -9.43 2.64
N ILE A 135 -27.89 -10.71 2.67
CA ILE A 135 -28.53 -11.77 1.90
C ILE A 135 -29.22 -12.72 2.89
N GLY A 136 -30.54 -12.85 2.76
CA GLY A 136 -31.32 -13.69 3.66
C GLY A 136 -31.40 -13.13 5.09
N GLY A 137 -31.71 -14.01 6.05
CA GLY A 137 -31.98 -13.64 7.43
C GLY A 137 -30.93 -14.11 8.45
N THR A 138 -29.78 -14.62 7.99
CA THR A 138 -28.73 -15.14 8.87
C THR A 138 -28.09 -13.98 9.64
N PRO A 139 -28.11 -13.98 10.99
CA PRO A 139 -27.41 -12.98 11.78
C PRO A 139 -25.90 -13.10 11.64
N PHE A 140 -25.19 -11.96 11.65
CA PHE A 140 -23.74 -11.92 11.61
C PHE A 140 -23.18 -10.59 12.16
N THR A 141 -21.92 -10.62 12.54
CA THR A 141 -21.01 -9.49 12.76
C THR A 141 -19.82 -9.65 11.82
N ALA A 142 -19.60 -8.68 10.95
CA ALA A 142 -18.47 -8.66 10.03
C ALA A 142 -17.65 -7.38 10.21
N GLU A 143 -16.34 -7.51 10.12
CA GLU A 143 -15.41 -6.40 10.00
C GLU A 143 -14.90 -6.36 8.57
N VAL A 144 -15.04 -5.20 7.93
CA VAL A 144 -14.54 -4.93 6.58
C VAL A 144 -13.43 -3.89 6.66
N TYR A 145 -12.28 -4.21 6.09
CA TYR A 145 -11.14 -3.31 5.98
C TYR A 145 -10.86 -2.99 4.51
N GLN A 146 -10.95 -1.69 4.20
CA GLN A 146 -10.71 -1.05 2.92
C GLN A 146 -11.42 -1.65 1.69
N LEU A 147 -11.77 -0.77 0.75
CA LEU A 147 -12.14 -1.19 -0.60
C LEU A 147 -11.13 -0.54 -1.54
N ARG A 148 -10.46 -1.34 -2.36
CA ARG A 148 -9.46 -0.87 -3.32
C ARG A 148 -9.80 -1.36 -4.72
N ALA A 149 -9.53 -0.55 -5.72
CA ALA A 149 -9.46 -0.99 -7.10
C ALA A 149 -8.00 -1.26 -7.45
N VAL A 150 -7.72 -2.41 -8.07
CA VAL A 150 -6.37 -2.84 -8.43
C VAL A 150 -6.30 -3.20 -9.91
N ARG A 151 -5.20 -2.79 -10.53
CA ARG A 151 -4.67 -3.30 -11.78
C ARG A 151 -3.39 -4.03 -11.46
N GLU A 152 -3.27 -5.27 -11.93
CA GLU A 152 -2.14 -6.11 -11.58
C GLU A 152 -0.89 -5.69 -12.37
N GLU A 153 0.10 -5.13 -11.68
CA GLU A 153 1.41 -4.77 -12.25
C GLU A 153 2.50 -5.15 -11.26
N MET A 154 2.72 -6.47 -11.12
CA MET A 154 3.58 -7.06 -10.09
C MET A 154 4.88 -6.28 -9.80
N LEU A 155 5.64 -5.89 -10.83
CA LEU A 155 6.90 -5.17 -10.63
C LEU A 155 6.69 -3.73 -10.18
N GLY A 156 5.73 -3.02 -10.77
CA GLY A 156 5.38 -1.67 -10.36
C GLY A 156 4.83 -1.61 -8.93
N ASP A 157 4.14 -2.67 -8.50
CA ASP A 157 3.60 -2.83 -7.14
C ASP A 157 4.73 -3.07 -6.13
N ILE A 158 5.68 -3.96 -6.45
CA ILE A 158 6.88 -4.19 -5.63
C ILE A 158 7.70 -2.91 -5.51
N GLU A 159 7.97 -2.23 -6.63
CA GLU A 159 8.79 -1.02 -6.66
C GLU A 159 8.18 0.11 -5.84
N ARG A 160 6.86 0.31 -5.93
CA ARG A 160 6.15 1.27 -5.09
C ARG A 160 6.24 0.89 -3.62
N ALA A 161 5.98 -0.37 -3.29
CA ALA A 161 6.07 -0.85 -1.91
C ALA A 161 7.49 -0.66 -1.34
N LEU A 162 8.54 -0.87 -2.13
CA LEU A 162 9.92 -0.60 -1.73
C LEU A 162 10.18 0.89 -1.50
N VAL A 163 9.69 1.76 -2.39
CA VAL A 163 9.79 3.22 -2.21
C VAL A 163 9.08 3.65 -0.93
N ASP A 164 7.86 3.18 -0.70
CA ASP A 164 7.06 3.50 0.49
C ASP A 164 7.74 2.98 1.76
N ALA A 165 8.23 1.73 1.76
CA ALA A 165 8.94 1.13 2.88
C ALA A 165 10.23 1.88 3.22
N LEU A 166 10.91 2.47 2.24
CA LEU A 166 12.16 3.23 2.43
C LEU A 166 11.92 4.75 2.60
N SER A 167 10.70 5.23 2.38
CA SER A 167 10.35 6.65 2.44
C SER A 167 10.47 7.23 3.86
N GLY A 168 10.93 8.46 4.00
CA GLY A 168 11.08 9.06 5.32
C GLY A 168 12.34 8.62 6.08
N LEU A 169 13.30 7.95 5.42
CA LEU A 169 14.66 7.84 5.95
C LEU A 169 15.23 9.24 6.20
N ARG A 170 15.93 9.39 7.32
CA ARG A 170 16.56 10.64 7.78
C ARG A 170 17.99 10.35 8.24
N PRO A 171 18.98 11.17 7.85
CA PRO A 171 20.31 11.07 8.43
C PRO A 171 20.28 11.41 9.93
N PRO A 172 21.06 10.72 10.78
CA PRO A 172 21.16 11.05 12.19
C PRO A 172 21.65 12.49 12.40
N GLY A 173 21.05 13.19 13.37
CA GLY A 173 21.41 14.58 13.69
C GLY A 173 20.96 15.62 12.66
N LEU A 174 20.30 15.21 11.58
CA LEU A 174 19.68 16.09 10.58
C LEU A 174 18.16 15.93 10.55
N ASP A 175 17.56 15.50 11.66
CA ASP A 175 16.12 15.44 11.82
C ASP A 175 15.68 16.46 12.88
N ARG A 176 14.67 17.27 12.53
CA ARG A 176 14.08 18.31 13.37
C ARG A 176 15.09 19.28 13.95
N VAL A 177 16.07 19.70 13.13
CA VAL A 177 17.05 20.72 13.53
C VAL A 177 16.33 22.07 13.67
N PRO A 178 16.32 22.71 14.85
CA PRO A 178 15.50 23.88 15.08
C PRO A 178 15.95 25.07 14.23
N LEU A 179 15.00 25.85 13.72
CA LEU A 179 15.28 27.15 13.10
C LEU A 179 15.68 28.17 14.16
N LEU A 180 16.79 28.88 13.92
CA LEU A 180 17.29 29.94 14.79
C LEU A 180 16.80 31.33 14.36
N VAL A 181 16.39 31.47 13.10
CA VAL A 181 15.83 32.68 12.53
C VAL A 181 14.52 32.33 11.84
N SER A 182 13.50 33.16 12.03
CA SER A 182 12.21 32.97 11.37
C SER A 182 12.38 33.12 9.85
N ALA A 183 11.76 32.23 9.08
CA ALA A 183 11.68 32.35 7.63
C ALA A 183 10.28 32.86 7.24
N ALA A 184 10.23 33.91 6.42
CA ALA A 184 9.01 34.50 5.91
C ALA A 184 8.69 34.00 4.48
N PRO A 185 7.42 34.06 4.05
CA PRO A 185 7.08 33.82 2.65
C PRO A 185 7.92 34.70 1.71
N GLY A 186 8.52 34.10 0.68
CA GLY A 186 9.42 34.74 -0.26
C GLY A 186 10.91 34.60 0.06
N ASP A 187 11.26 34.18 1.28
CA ASP A 187 12.67 33.96 1.65
C ASP A 187 13.29 32.84 0.81
N GLN A 188 14.54 33.05 0.39
CA GLN A 188 15.33 32.06 -0.35
C GLN A 188 16.36 31.34 0.52
N THR A 189 16.39 31.64 1.82
CA THR A 189 17.33 31.04 2.74
C THR A 189 16.70 30.79 4.10
N VAL A 190 17.15 29.72 4.77
CA VAL A 190 16.80 29.43 6.17
C VAL A 190 18.06 29.25 7.01
N GLU A 191 17.94 29.49 8.31
CA GLU A 191 19.07 29.38 9.26
C GLU A 191 18.75 28.41 10.42
N PRO A 192 18.92 27.09 10.23
CA PRO A 192 18.89 26.13 11.32
C PRO A 192 20.10 26.23 12.25
N ALA A 193 19.98 25.59 13.42
CA ALA A 193 21.11 25.27 14.27
C ALA A 193 22.16 24.47 13.49
N TYR A 194 23.44 24.69 13.82
CA TYR A 194 24.53 24.01 13.14
C TYR A 194 24.42 22.49 13.26
N ALA A 195 24.51 21.82 12.12
CA ALA A 195 24.69 20.38 12.04
C ALA A 195 25.66 20.08 10.89
N SER A 196 26.66 19.23 11.14
CA SER A 196 27.77 18.96 10.21
C SER A 196 27.40 18.16 8.97
N GLY A 197 26.11 17.87 8.76
CA GLY A 197 25.62 17.05 7.64
C GLY A 197 24.84 17.81 6.57
N PHE A 198 24.60 19.12 6.75
CA PHE A 198 24.01 19.93 5.68
C PHE A 198 25.01 20.16 4.56
N ALA A 199 24.61 19.85 3.32
CA ALA A 199 25.42 20.03 2.12
C ALA A 199 24.58 20.52 0.93
N PRO A 200 25.20 21.19 -0.07
CA PRO A 200 24.55 21.42 -1.35
C PRO A 200 24.06 20.10 -1.97
N GLY A 201 22.87 20.13 -2.55
CA GLY A 201 22.18 18.96 -3.08
C GLY A 201 21.33 18.20 -2.06
N ASN A 202 21.36 18.56 -0.77
CA ASN A 202 20.39 18.01 0.19
C ASN A 202 18.97 18.46 -0.20
N ARG A 203 18.01 17.54 -0.10
CA ARG A 203 16.60 17.90 0.02
C ARG A 203 16.26 18.07 1.50
N ILE A 204 15.58 19.14 1.85
CA ILE A 204 15.13 19.40 3.22
C ILE A 204 13.62 19.52 3.28
N LEU A 205 13.06 19.22 4.44
CA LEU A 205 11.67 19.43 4.83
C LEU A 205 11.63 20.49 5.94
N LEU A 206 10.92 21.59 5.68
CA LEU A 206 10.59 22.62 6.67
C LEU A 206 9.26 22.25 7.34
N GLN A 207 9.25 22.19 8.67
CA GLN A 207 8.08 21.77 9.45
C GLN A 207 7.75 22.77 10.55
N GLY A 208 6.48 22.79 10.97
CA GLY A 208 6.00 23.61 12.09
C GLY A 208 5.82 25.09 11.72
N GLY A 209 5.52 25.39 10.46
CA GLY A 209 5.18 26.73 9.98
C GLY A 209 3.68 27.00 9.95
N GLN A 210 3.30 28.20 9.49
CA GLN A 210 1.93 28.55 9.12
C GLN A 210 1.66 28.04 7.70
N GLY A 211 1.19 26.81 7.59
CA GLY A 211 0.91 26.17 6.31
C GLY A 211 1.22 24.67 6.34
N PRO A 212 1.15 23.99 5.18
CA PRO A 212 1.69 22.64 5.03
C PRO A 212 3.22 22.65 5.16
N ASP A 213 3.81 21.50 5.46
CA ASP A 213 5.26 21.32 5.41
C ASP A 213 5.78 21.58 3.98
N GLU A 214 7.01 22.11 3.88
CA GLU A 214 7.60 22.49 2.59
C GLU A 214 8.90 21.75 2.30
N GLU A 215 9.05 21.27 1.07
CA GLU A 215 10.29 20.64 0.60
C GLU A 215 11.11 21.59 -0.27
N HIS A 216 12.41 21.67 -0.01
CA HIS A 216 13.34 22.49 -0.78
C HIS A 216 14.64 21.76 -1.07
N ASP A 217 15.19 21.99 -2.26
CA ASP A 217 16.54 21.54 -2.62
C ASP A 217 17.55 22.64 -2.25
N VAL A 218 18.57 22.26 -1.48
CA VAL A 218 19.62 23.17 -1.01
C VAL A 218 20.65 23.36 -2.12
N VAL A 219 20.80 24.58 -2.62
CA VAL A 219 21.78 24.91 -3.66
C VAL A 219 23.12 25.35 -3.07
N GLN A 220 23.10 25.93 -1.87
CA GLN A 220 24.31 26.40 -1.19
C GLN A 220 24.17 26.26 0.33
N VAL A 221 25.28 25.89 0.97
CA VAL A 221 25.39 25.84 2.44
C VAL A 221 26.52 26.76 2.86
N THR A 222 26.22 27.66 3.80
CA THR A 222 27.22 28.55 4.41
C THR A 222 27.18 28.35 5.91
N ASN A 223 28.26 27.84 6.49
CA ASN A 223 28.39 27.80 7.95
C ASN A 223 28.73 29.21 8.42
N GLY A 224 27.88 29.78 9.28
CA GLY A 224 27.98 31.18 9.69
C GLY A 224 29.28 31.47 10.44
N SER A 225 29.69 32.74 10.46
CA SER A 225 30.81 33.21 11.29
C SER A 225 30.49 33.20 12.79
N LEU A 226 29.21 33.20 13.15
CA LEU A 226 28.73 32.97 14.51
C LEU A 226 28.68 31.45 14.78
N PRO A 227 29.34 30.96 15.85
CA PRO A 227 29.34 29.54 16.17
C PRO A 227 27.91 29.03 16.35
N GLY A 228 27.60 27.89 15.73
CA GLY A 228 26.32 27.19 15.93
C GLY A 228 25.22 27.50 14.92
N ARG A 229 25.51 28.18 13.79
CA ARG A 229 24.52 28.45 12.72
C ARG A 229 24.95 27.92 11.36
N THR A 230 23.98 27.39 10.62
CA THR A 230 24.15 27.04 9.20
C THR A 230 23.10 27.77 8.40
N ARG A 231 23.50 28.45 7.33
CA ARG A 231 22.59 29.07 6.35
C ARG A 231 22.44 28.14 5.16
N LEU A 232 21.21 27.76 4.87
CA LEU A 232 20.84 26.95 3.71
C LEU A 232 20.17 27.87 2.69
N ALA A 233 20.65 27.89 1.46
CA ALA A 233 20.03 28.63 0.37
C ALA A 233 19.33 27.69 -0.61
N PHE A 234 18.21 28.14 -1.17
CA PHE A 234 17.39 27.42 -2.14
C PHE A 234 17.54 28.00 -3.54
N ALA A 235 17.04 27.28 -4.54
CA ALA A 235 16.91 27.81 -5.89
C ALA A 235 15.94 29.00 -5.91
N ALA A 236 16.17 29.97 -6.81
CA ALA A 236 15.42 31.22 -6.84
C ALA A 236 13.91 31.04 -7.15
N ASP A 237 13.56 29.93 -7.81
CA ASP A 237 12.21 29.49 -8.15
C ASP A 237 11.54 28.63 -7.06
N SER A 238 12.24 28.35 -5.97
CA SER A 238 11.71 27.62 -4.80
C SER A 238 11.83 28.45 -3.51
N PRO A 239 11.26 29.66 -3.44
CA PRO A 239 11.20 30.42 -2.20
C PRO A 239 10.28 29.73 -1.20
N VAL A 240 10.50 30.01 0.08
CA VAL A 240 9.61 29.63 1.18
C VAL A 240 8.20 30.20 0.90
N ARG A 241 7.16 29.39 1.07
CA ARG A 241 5.75 29.76 0.76
C ARG A 241 4.99 30.19 2.01
N GLY A 242 5.26 29.56 3.15
CA GLY A 242 4.65 29.78 4.46
C GLY A 242 5.55 30.55 5.42
N GLY A 243 5.04 30.87 6.61
CA GLY A 243 5.83 31.52 7.67
C GLY A 243 6.33 30.50 8.70
N PHE A 244 7.64 30.40 8.92
CA PHE A 244 8.25 29.45 9.86
C PHE A 244 8.92 30.19 11.02
N PRO A 245 8.30 30.28 12.21
CA PRO A 245 8.87 30.99 13.35
C PRO A 245 10.11 30.30 13.93
N ALA A 246 11.11 31.10 14.32
CA ALA A 246 12.26 30.62 15.09
C ALA A 246 11.83 29.89 16.37
N GLY A 247 12.48 28.77 16.69
CA GLY A 247 12.22 27.94 17.87
C GLY A 247 10.90 27.14 17.84
N GLY A 248 9.95 27.48 16.97
CA GLY A 248 8.71 26.71 16.74
C GLY A 248 8.76 25.81 15.50
N SER A 249 9.68 26.09 14.58
CA SER A 249 9.87 25.36 13.33
C SER A 249 11.20 24.62 13.28
N SER A 250 11.28 23.63 12.40
CA SER A 250 12.47 22.78 12.25
C SER A 250 12.77 22.40 10.81
N VAL A 251 14.01 21.98 10.57
CA VAL A 251 14.53 21.50 9.30
C VAL A 251 14.94 20.04 9.45
N SER A 252 14.47 19.18 8.56
CA SER A 252 14.96 17.80 8.43
C SER A 252 15.55 17.57 7.04
N VAL A 253 16.69 16.90 6.93
CA VAL A 253 17.19 16.41 5.63
C VAL A 253 16.41 15.16 5.24
N THR A 254 15.77 15.19 4.07
CA THR A 254 15.06 14.02 3.52
C THR A 254 15.99 13.23 2.60
N VAL A 255 15.86 11.90 2.65
CA VAL A 255 16.58 11.00 1.75
C VAL A 255 15.58 10.53 0.69
N PRO A 256 15.56 11.12 -0.51
CA PRO A 256 14.71 10.63 -1.58
C PRO A 256 15.06 9.18 -1.91
N VAL A 257 14.02 8.38 -2.18
CA VAL A 257 14.14 7.01 -2.68
C VAL A 257 13.73 7.05 -4.14
N GLU A 258 14.64 6.67 -5.02
CA GLU A 258 14.46 6.77 -6.46
C GLU A 258 14.56 5.38 -7.09
N LEU A 259 13.68 5.10 -8.05
CA LEU A 259 13.86 3.96 -8.94
C LEU A 259 14.92 4.34 -9.99
N ALA A 260 15.90 3.47 -10.20
CA ALA A 260 16.95 3.72 -11.16
C ALA A 260 16.38 3.73 -12.58
N ALA A 261 16.18 4.92 -13.14
CA ALA A 261 15.94 5.08 -14.57
C ALA A 261 17.23 4.76 -15.34
N SER A 262 17.10 4.13 -16.51
CA SER A 262 18.23 3.58 -17.27
C SER A 262 19.32 4.60 -17.67
N ASP A 263 19.08 5.92 -17.63
CA ASP A 263 19.96 6.89 -18.33
C ASP A 263 20.18 8.30 -17.70
N SER A 264 20.03 8.53 -16.38
CA SER A 264 20.20 9.91 -15.86
C SER A 264 20.82 10.01 -14.47
N ALA A 265 22.15 9.93 -14.38
CA ALA A 265 22.90 10.06 -13.12
C ALA A 265 23.32 11.51 -12.76
N THR A 266 23.21 12.48 -13.67
CA THR A 266 23.73 13.84 -13.46
C THR A 266 22.73 14.75 -12.74
N GLY A 267 23.18 15.41 -11.66
CA GLY A 267 22.44 16.47 -10.98
C GLY A 267 21.42 16.02 -9.93
N ARG A 268 21.42 14.75 -9.53
CA ARG A 268 20.49 14.25 -8.49
C ARG A 268 20.91 14.69 -7.08
N ALA A 269 19.91 14.92 -6.24
CA ALA A 269 20.08 15.25 -4.83
C ALA A 269 20.91 14.17 -4.09
N VAL A 270 21.65 14.61 -3.08
CA VAL A 270 22.40 13.75 -2.15
C VAL A 270 22.16 14.24 -0.72
N PRO A 271 21.97 13.36 0.27
CA PRO A 271 21.96 11.91 0.14
C PRO A 271 20.70 11.38 -0.56
N ARG A 272 20.77 10.18 -1.12
CA ARG A 272 19.62 9.47 -1.72
C ARG A 272 19.77 7.96 -1.62
N VAL A 273 18.66 7.26 -1.76
CA VAL A 273 18.62 5.81 -1.94
C VAL A 273 18.14 5.53 -3.36
N GLU A 274 18.88 4.70 -4.09
CA GLU A 274 18.51 4.29 -5.43
C GLU A 274 18.22 2.79 -5.44
N VAL A 275 17.08 2.42 -6.04
CA VAL A 275 16.56 1.05 -6.11
C VAL A 275 16.57 0.62 -7.58
N SER A 276 17.30 -0.44 -7.90
CA SER A 276 17.45 -0.95 -9.27
C SER A 276 17.00 -2.41 -9.34
N GLY A 277 16.03 -2.72 -10.20
CA GLY A 277 15.69 -4.12 -10.51
C GLY A 277 16.83 -4.80 -11.26
N THR A 278 17.17 -6.03 -10.87
CA THR A 278 18.28 -6.78 -11.49
C THR A 278 17.84 -8.05 -12.19
N GLU A 279 16.91 -8.80 -11.60
CA GLU A 279 16.44 -10.08 -12.15
C GLU A 279 15.00 -10.31 -11.73
N VAL A 280 14.19 -10.90 -12.61
CA VAL A 280 12.84 -11.37 -12.30
C VAL A 280 12.72 -12.78 -12.83
N ARG A 281 12.24 -13.69 -11.99
CA ARG A 281 12.08 -15.10 -12.36
C ARG A 281 10.88 -15.72 -11.68
N GLU A 282 10.25 -16.67 -12.37
CA GLU A 282 9.21 -17.51 -11.78
C GLU A 282 9.84 -18.40 -10.69
N ASP A 283 9.13 -18.50 -9.58
CA ASP A 283 9.44 -19.37 -8.47
C ASP A 283 8.54 -20.60 -8.59
N ALA A 284 9.00 -21.60 -9.34
CA ALA A 284 8.21 -22.77 -9.70
C ALA A 284 7.78 -23.58 -8.48
N ASP A 285 8.61 -23.61 -7.42
CA ASP A 285 8.34 -24.33 -6.18
C ASP A 285 7.22 -23.67 -5.37
N ARG A 286 7.05 -22.34 -5.49
CA ARG A 286 5.97 -21.57 -4.84
C ARG A 286 4.76 -21.32 -5.74
N SER A 287 4.83 -21.72 -7.01
CA SER A 287 3.75 -21.50 -7.97
C SER A 287 2.65 -22.55 -7.81
N GLY A 288 1.48 -22.10 -7.34
CA GLY A 288 0.30 -22.95 -7.21
C GLY A 288 -0.21 -23.44 -8.56
N TYR A 289 -0.91 -24.57 -8.55
CA TYR A 289 -1.60 -25.14 -9.71
C TYR A 289 -3.13 -25.11 -9.56
N ALA A 290 -3.63 -24.70 -8.40
CA ALA A 290 -5.05 -24.64 -8.11
C ALA A 290 -5.67 -23.37 -8.70
N ARG A 291 -6.76 -23.56 -9.45
CA ARG A 291 -7.62 -22.45 -9.87
C ARG A 291 -8.38 -21.92 -8.65
N GLN A 292 -8.50 -20.61 -8.52
CA GLN A 292 -9.20 -19.98 -7.40
C GLN A 292 -10.57 -19.44 -7.85
N ARG A 293 -11.56 -19.60 -6.97
CA ARG A 293 -12.92 -19.06 -7.15
C ARG A 293 -13.03 -17.77 -6.35
N ASP A 294 -13.30 -16.65 -6.99
CA ASP A 294 -13.23 -15.34 -6.32
C ASP A 294 -14.47 -14.45 -6.54
N SER A 295 -15.09 -14.51 -7.71
CA SER A 295 -16.17 -13.59 -8.07
C SER A 295 -17.49 -14.33 -8.20
N PHE A 296 -18.31 -14.28 -7.15
CA PHE A 296 -19.61 -14.95 -7.09
C PHE A 296 -20.72 -13.96 -7.45
N ARG A 297 -21.50 -14.20 -8.50
CA ARG A 297 -22.57 -13.30 -8.95
C ARG A 297 -23.92 -14.00 -8.99
N PRO A 298 -25.03 -13.29 -8.71
CA PRO A 298 -26.36 -13.80 -9.01
C PRO A 298 -26.56 -13.94 -10.53
N SER A 299 -27.30 -14.97 -10.93
CA SER A 299 -27.77 -15.19 -12.30
C SER A 299 -29.12 -15.89 -12.23
N GLY A 300 -30.19 -15.10 -12.11
CA GLY A 300 -31.53 -15.60 -11.81
C GLY A 300 -31.55 -16.37 -10.48
N PRO A 301 -32.03 -17.63 -10.42
CA PRO A 301 -32.03 -18.43 -9.20
C PRO A 301 -30.67 -19.10 -8.90
N LEU A 302 -29.65 -18.88 -9.74
CA LEU A 302 -28.35 -19.52 -9.62
C LEU A 302 -27.26 -18.53 -9.22
N THR A 303 -26.15 -19.07 -8.74
CA THR A 303 -24.90 -18.33 -8.56
C THR A 303 -23.90 -18.77 -9.63
N VAL A 304 -23.37 -17.79 -10.36
CA VAL A 304 -22.26 -17.96 -11.30
C VAL A 304 -20.97 -17.58 -10.57
N CYS A 305 -19.87 -18.26 -10.88
CA CYS A 305 -18.58 -17.98 -10.29
C CYS A 305 -17.56 -17.74 -11.41
N ALA A 306 -16.79 -16.66 -11.30
CA ALA A 306 -15.56 -16.52 -12.07
C ALA A 306 -14.44 -17.31 -11.39
N VAL A 307 -13.61 -17.93 -12.21
CA VAL A 307 -12.45 -18.70 -11.79
C VAL A 307 -11.21 -18.08 -12.38
N ARG A 308 -10.26 -17.72 -11.53
CA ARG A 308 -8.96 -17.23 -11.97
C ARG A 308 -8.01 -18.40 -12.22
N PRO A 309 -7.12 -18.26 -13.23
CA PRO A 309 -5.96 -19.14 -13.34
C PRO A 309 -5.15 -19.14 -12.04
N PRO A 310 -4.39 -20.21 -11.76
CA PRO A 310 -3.49 -20.24 -10.62
C PRO A 310 -2.54 -19.04 -10.67
N ALA A 311 -2.38 -18.33 -9.56
CA ALA A 311 -1.39 -17.27 -9.47
C ALA A 311 0.01 -17.88 -9.50
N ARG A 312 0.88 -17.35 -10.36
CA ARG A 312 2.27 -17.77 -10.45
C ARG A 312 3.09 -16.97 -9.45
N ALA A 313 3.95 -17.66 -8.70
CA ALA A 313 4.88 -17.01 -7.81
C ALA A 313 6.09 -16.52 -8.60
N TYR A 314 6.54 -15.32 -8.32
CA TYR A 314 7.75 -14.75 -8.87
C TYR A 314 8.65 -14.25 -7.75
N THR A 315 9.93 -14.16 -8.08
CA THR A 315 10.92 -13.47 -7.28
C THR A 315 11.55 -12.37 -8.11
N ALA A 316 11.68 -11.18 -7.54
CA ALA A 316 12.31 -10.02 -8.14
C ALA A 316 13.48 -9.59 -7.26
N ASP A 317 14.67 -9.57 -7.84
CA ASP A 317 15.90 -9.18 -7.18
C ASP A 317 16.14 -7.69 -7.43
N TYR A 318 16.47 -6.97 -6.36
CA TYR A 318 16.78 -5.55 -6.39
C TYR A 318 18.14 -5.27 -5.77
N ARG A 319 18.84 -4.30 -6.35
CA ARG A 319 20.03 -3.66 -5.81
C ARG A 319 19.66 -2.29 -5.25
N ILE A 320 19.96 -2.04 -3.99
CA ILE A 320 19.73 -0.77 -3.31
C ILE A 320 21.06 -0.13 -2.99
N THR A 321 21.32 1.04 -3.56
CA THR A 321 22.54 1.83 -3.37
C THR A 321 22.25 3.09 -2.57
N VAL A 322 23.15 3.43 -1.66
CA VAL A 322 23.09 4.67 -0.88
C VAL A 322 24.13 5.63 -1.41
N ALA A 323 23.68 6.76 -1.96
CA ALA A 323 24.56 7.84 -2.37
C ALA A 323 24.57 8.94 -1.31
N GLY A 324 25.75 9.48 -1.00
CA GLY A 324 25.95 10.54 -0.04
C GLY A 324 27.39 11.02 -0.05
N THR A 325 27.63 12.25 0.36
CA THR A 325 28.98 12.86 0.39
C THR A 325 29.74 12.52 1.66
N ASP A 326 29.04 12.35 2.78
CA ASP A 326 29.62 11.99 4.07
C ASP A 326 29.58 10.47 4.33
N PRO A 327 30.70 9.81 4.68
CA PRO A 327 30.72 8.38 5.02
C PRO A 327 29.83 8.00 6.21
N GLY A 328 29.72 8.86 7.23
CA GLY A 328 28.88 8.61 8.40
C GLY A 328 27.38 8.60 8.04
N GLN A 329 26.95 9.60 7.29
CA GLN A 329 25.60 9.70 6.73
C GLN A 329 25.26 8.50 5.85
N ARG A 330 26.16 8.10 4.93
CA ARG A 330 25.94 6.90 4.10
C ARG A 330 25.76 5.64 4.93
N THR A 331 26.60 5.45 5.94
CA THR A 331 26.52 4.29 6.85
C THR A 331 25.21 4.28 7.63
N ALA A 332 24.77 5.43 8.13
CA ALA A 332 23.52 5.54 8.86
C ALA A 332 22.29 5.29 7.99
N ILE A 333 22.25 5.85 6.77
CA ILE A 333 21.18 5.60 5.81
C ILE A 333 21.15 4.11 5.42
N HIS A 334 22.31 3.51 5.16
CA HIS A 334 22.43 2.09 4.86
C HIS A 334 21.88 1.22 6.00
N ASN A 335 22.21 1.52 7.26
CA ASN A 335 21.64 0.83 8.41
C ASN A 335 20.11 1.04 8.53
N GLY A 336 19.62 2.23 8.17
CA GLY A 336 18.20 2.51 8.05
C GLY A 336 17.52 1.64 7.00
N VAL A 337 18.11 1.49 5.82
CA VAL A 337 17.63 0.57 4.76
C VAL A 337 17.54 -0.87 5.30
N LEU A 338 18.62 -1.38 5.92
CA LEU A 338 18.63 -2.72 6.50
C LEU A 338 17.57 -2.92 7.58
N SER A 339 17.38 -1.94 8.46
CA SER A 339 16.38 -2.02 9.53
C SER A 339 14.94 -2.06 9.00
N ARG A 340 14.68 -1.38 7.87
CA ARG A 340 13.34 -1.32 7.27
C ARG A 340 13.01 -2.52 6.39
N LEU A 341 14.03 -3.13 5.78
CA LEU A 341 13.91 -4.32 4.94
C LEU A 341 14.38 -5.60 5.64
N SER A 342 14.33 -5.64 6.97
CA SER A 342 14.70 -6.82 7.75
C SER A 342 13.83 -8.01 7.35
N ASN A 343 14.40 -9.22 7.39
CA ASN A 343 13.68 -10.46 7.10
C ASN A 343 12.46 -10.68 8.03
N ASP A 344 12.43 -10.03 9.20
CA ASP A 344 11.32 -10.11 10.16
C ASP A 344 10.15 -9.17 9.81
N ARG A 345 10.28 -8.37 8.74
CA ARG A 345 9.27 -7.42 8.31
C ARG A 345 8.87 -7.72 6.87
N PRO A 346 7.62 -8.14 6.62
CA PRO A 346 7.16 -8.31 5.26
C PRO A 346 7.09 -6.96 4.55
N LEU A 347 7.32 -6.98 3.24
CA LEU A 347 7.01 -5.85 2.38
C LEU A 347 5.51 -5.85 2.11
N TRP A 348 4.82 -4.75 2.39
CA TRP A 348 3.38 -4.67 2.15
C TRP A 348 3.12 -4.23 0.71
N ILE A 349 2.60 -5.15 -0.11
CA ILE A 349 2.22 -4.91 -1.50
C ILE A 349 0.71 -4.99 -1.58
N ASP A 350 0.04 -3.86 -1.81
CA ASP A 350 -1.43 -3.76 -1.85
C ASP A 350 -2.11 -4.44 -0.64
N ASP A 351 -1.62 -4.13 0.56
CA ASP A 351 -2.06 -4.70 1.85
C ASP A 351 -1.84 -6.22 2.01
N MET A 352 -1.13 -6.87 1.08
CA MET A 352 -0.67 -8.25 1.23
C MET A 352 0.81 -8.28 1.67
N PRO A 353 1.16 -9.11 2.67
CA PRO A 353 2.55 -9.29 3.06
C PRO A 353 3.29 -10.08 1.98
N ALA A 354 4.43 -9.54 1.54
CA ALA A 354 5.37 -10.17 0.63
C ALA A 354 6.67 -10.50 1.36
N PRO A 355 7.26 -11.69 1.12
CA PRO A 355 8.58 -12.01 1.64
C PRO A 355 9.63 -11.04 1.12
N VAL A 356 10.56 -10.69 2.00
CA VAL A 356 11.82 -10.07 1.63
C VAL A 356 12.95 -10.95 2.14
N TRP A 357 13.89 -11.26 1.27
CA TRP A 357 15.12 -11.95 1.64
C TRP A 357 16.31 -11.05 1.35
N MET A 358 17.14 -10.79 2.37
CA MET A 358 18.45 -10.19 2.14
C MET A 358 19.40 -11.21 1.50
N LEU A 359 19.94 -10.86 0.34
CA LEU A 359 20.89 -11.69 -0.39
C LEU A 359 22.32 -11.38 0.06
N PRO A 360 23.20 -12.39 0.18
CA PRO A 360 24.60 -12.16 0.51
C PRO A 360 25.24 -11.26 -0.55
N VAL A 361 26.00 -10.26 -0.09
CA VAL A 361 26.80 -9.42 -1.00
C VAL A 361 27.94 -10.27 -1.55
N PRO A 362 28.12 -10.41 -2.88
CA PRO A 362 29.29 -11.06 -3.43
C PRO A 362 30.55 -10.35 -2.94
N TRP A 363 31.53 -11.14 -2.52
CA TRP A 363 32.37 -10.83 -1.37
C TRP A 363 33.51 -9.86 -1.74
N TRP A 364 34.02 -9.18 -0.70
CA TRP A 364 35.32 -8.49 -0.51
C TRP A 364 35.75 -7.33 -1.43
N GLN A 365 35.48 -7.31 -2.74
CA GLN A 365 36.07 -6.28 -3.63
C GLN A 365 35.33 -4.92 -3.60
N GLU A 366 34.01 -4.89 -3.40
CA GLU A 366 33.25 -3.62 -3.44
C GLU A 366 33.36 -2.81 -2.13
N CYS A 367 33.53 -3.48 -0.97
CA CYS A 367 33.45 -2.83 0.33
C CYS A 367 34.74 -2.11 0.78
N GLN A 368 35.91 -2.44 0.22
CA GLN A 368 37.18 -1.94 0.76
C GLN A 368 37.52 -0.50 0.37
N GLU A 369 36.90 0.06 -0.68
CA GLU A 369 37.33 1.36 -1.23
C GLU A 369 36.27 2.48 -1.15
N THR A 370 34.97 2.18 -0.97
CA THR A 370 33.91 3.19 -1.20
C THR A 370 32.87 3.36 -0.09
N GLY A 371 32.89 2.56 0.98
CA GLY A 371 31.90 2.60 2.07
C GLY A 371 31.02 1.35 2.11
N PRO A 372 29.83 1.40 2.74
CA PRO A 372 28.92 0.25 2.72
C PRO A 372 28.54 -0.08 1.28
N GLY A 373 28.68 -1.35 0.90
CA GLY A 373 28.28 -1.86 -0.42
C GLY A 373 26.76 -1.76 -0.64
N PRO A 374 26.27 -2.12 -1.83
CA PRO A 374 24.84 -2.17 -2.09
C PRO A 374 24.13 -3.23 -1.22
N VAL A 375 22.93 -2.91 -0.76
CA VAL A 375 22.02 -3.92 -0.18
C VAL A 375 21.36 -4.66 -1.34
N ARG A 376 21.43 -5.99 -1.34
CA ARG A 376 20.74 -6.83 -2.31
C ARG A 376 19.58 -7.52 -1.63
N ILE A 377 18.41 -7.39 -2.21
CA ILE A 377 17.20 -8.05 -1.70
C ILE A 377 16.55 -8.86 -2.81
N ARG A 378 15.79 -9.86 -2.40
CA ARG A 378 14.81 -10.56 -3.22
C ARG A 378 13.45 -10.33 -2.61
N VAL A 379 12.49 -9.92 -3.42
CA VAL A 379 11.09 -9.79 -3.04
C VAL A 379 10.29 -10.87 -3.75
N GLY A 380 9.52 -11.64 -3.01
CA GLY A 380 8.58 -12.60 -3.61
C GLY A 380 7.23 -11.95 -3.82
N SER A 381 6.60 -12.18 -4.97
CA SER A 381 5.24 -11.73 -5.24
C SER A 381 4.49 -12.82 -6.01
N ARG A 382 3.19 -12.63 -6.19
CA ARG A 382 2.35 -13.49 -7.03
C ARG A 382 1.73 -12.64 -8.12
N MET A 383 1.63 -13.21 -9.32
CA MET A 383 1.00 -12.59 -10.47
C MET A 383 0.03 -13.56 -11.13
N GLN A 384 -1.17 -13.09 -11.45
CA GLN A 384 -2.12 -13.80 -12.28
C GLN A 384 -1.66 -13.77 -13.73
N THR A 385 -1.56 -14.95 -14.33
CA THR A 385 -1.07 -15.09 -15.71
C THR A 385 -2.21 -15.45 -16.68
N GLY A 386 -3.32 -14.72 -16.64
CA GLY A 386 -4.40 -14.91 -17.61
C GLY A 386 -5.78 -14.38 -17.19
N PRO A 387 -6.73 -14.33 -18.15
CA PRO A 387 -8.08 -13.85 -17.90
C PRO A 387 -8.87 -14.80 -17.00
N ARG A 388 -9.92 -14.26 -16.35
CA ARG A 388 -10.88 -15.07 -15.61
C ARG A 388 -11.74 -15.89 -16.56
N GLU A 389 -12.03 -17.13 -16.16
CA GLU A 389 -13.00 -17.99 -16.84
C GLU A 389 -14.31 -17.98 -16.05
N VAL A 390 -15.42 -17.64 -16.70
CA VAL A 390 -16.75 -17.73 -16.07
C VAL A 390 -17.24 -19.18 -16.13
N LEU A 391 -17.48 -19.79 -14.97
CA LEU A 391 -18.05 -21.14 -14.91
C LEU A 391 -19.58 -21.06 -14.78
N PRO A 392 -20.34 -21.54 -15.79
CA PRO A 392 -21.78 -21.67 -15.67
C PRO A 392 -22.08 -22.83 -14.72
N LEU A 393 -22.80 -22.54 -13.63
CA LEU A 393 -23.25 -23.46 -12.58
C LEU A 393 -22.23 -23.84 -11.50
N VAL A 394 -22.47 -23.33 -10.29
CA VAL A 394 -21.97 -23.91 -9.05
C VAL A 394 -23.12 -24.64 -8.35
N ARG A 395 -23.28 -25.95 -8.57
CA ARG A 395 -24.19 -26.79 -7.73
C ARG A 395 -23.64 -27.02 -6.31
N ARG A 396 -22.34 -26.79 -6.10
CA ARG A 396 -21.65 -26.88 -4.81
C ARG A 396 -20.36 -26.04 -4.85
N SER A 397 -20.30 -24.99 -4.02
CA SER A 397 -19.12 -24.17 -3.83
C SER A 397 -18.29 -24.76 -2.69
N GLU A 398 -17.27 -25.55 -3.03
CA GLU A 398 -16.06 -25.52 -2.20
C GLU A 398 -15.32 -24.27 -2.66
N VAL A 399 -15.34 -23.24 -1.81
CA VAL A 399 -14.51 -22.05 -1.96
C VAL A 399 -13.27 -22.33 -1.14
N ARG A 400 -12.10 -22.15 -1.75
CA ARG A 400 -10.82 -22.11 -1.05
C ARG A 400 -10.23 -20.75 -1.36
N ALA A 401 -10.46 -19.78 -0.49
CA ALA A 401 -9.59 -18.60 -0.49
C ALA A 401 -8.23 -19.04 0.06
N GLY A 402 -7.15 -18.64 -0.60
CA GLY A 402 -5.82 -18.86 -0.04
C GLY A 402 -5.72 -18.14 1.30
N ARG A 403 -5.46 -18.89 2.37
CA ARG A 403 -5.21 -18.31 3.69
C ARG A 403 -3.88 -17.54 3.61
N PRO A 404 -3.80 -16.31 4.15
CA PRO A 404 -2.52 -15.59 4.23
C PRO A 404 -1.47 -16.35 5.06
N ASP A 405 -1.91 -17.11 6.07
CA ASP A 405 -1.06 -17.63 7.15
C ASP A 405 -1.11 -19.17 7.33
N THR A 406 -1.50 -19.96 6.32
CA THR A 406 -1.43 -21.44 6.47
C THR A 406 0.04 -21.87 6.56
N PRO A 407 0.51 -22.47 7.68
CA PRO A 407 1.90 -22.93 7.83
C PRO A 407 2.26 -24.08 6.89
N GLU A 408 1.25 -24.70 6.27
CA GLU A 408 1.30 -25.78 5.30
C GLU A 408 0.26 -25.51 4.19
N ASP A 409 0.30 -24.32 3.60
CA ASP A 409 -0.14 -24.24 2.21
C ASP A 409 1.00 -24.85 1.38
N ASP A 410 0.71 -25.79 0.49
CA ASP A 410 1.65 -26.25 -0.55
C ASP A 410 2.15 -25.09 -1.46
N GLU A 411 1.73 -23.85 -1.15
CA GLU A 411 2.06 -22.60 -1.82
C GLU A 411 3.00 -21.66 -1.02
N GLY A 412 3.63 -22.16 0.05
CA GLY A 412 4.86 -21.63 0.66
C GLY A 412 4.96 -20.11 0.84
N MET A 413 4.58 -19.61 2.02
CA MET A 413 5.10 -18.36 2.59
C MET A 413 4.82 -18.20 4.10
N ALA A 414 5.85 -18.42 4.94
CA ALA A 414 6.28 -17.57 6.07
C ALA A 414 7.50 -18.22 6.79
N PRO A 415 8.49 -17.44 7.28
CA PRO A 415 9.53 -17.96 8.16
C PRO A 415 8.94 -18.34 9.53
N ARG A 416 9.51 -19.36 10.18
CA ARG A 416 9.13 -19.73 11.56
C ARG A 416 9.54 -18.63 12.55
N PRO A 417 8.78 -18.42 13.64
CA PRO A 417 9.26 -17.65 14.79
C PRO A 417 10.47 -18.29 15.46
#